data_AF-V7PIV0-F1
#
_entry.id   AF-V7PIV0-F1
#
_cell.length_a   1.000
_cell.length_b   1.000
_cell.length_c   1.000
_cell.angle_alpha   90.00
_cell.angle_beta   90.00
_cell.angle_gamma   90.00
#
_symmetry.space_group_name_H-M   'P 1'
#
loop_
_entity.id
_entity.type
_entity.pdbx_description
1 polymer ?
#
loop_
_entity_poly.entity_id
_entity_poly.type
_entity_poly.pdbx_seq_one_letter_code
_entity_poly.pdbx_strand_id
1 'polypeptide(L)'
;MFNYESIFINEDVVSEMTIDDVKNLKPYWNVQIANFKDSINEPVFTLLQMAILLNKKKIVGYLLARKSLDINVLSKHNQTALMIACEKKVPLDWIEAILKKGGDLGINVKDDFNETALDKCTFNSKAYQMLLKYGAIESVR
;
A
#
# COMPACT_ATOMS: atom_id res chain seq x y z
N MET A 1 25.97 -6.06 8.07
CA MET A 1 25.50 -4.74 8.55
C MET A 1 25.01 -4.00 7.32
N PHE A 2 23.72 -3.68 7.21
CA PHE A 2 23.17 -3.04 6.02
C PHE A 2 23.79 -1.64 5.86
N ASN A 3 24.34 -1.35 4.68
CA ASN A 3 24.91 -0.04 4.36
C ASN A 3 23.76 0.91 3.96
N TYR A 4 23.63 2.04 4.64
CA TYR A 4 22.49 2.97 4.51
C TYR A 4 22.74 4.11 3.51
N GLU A 5 23.77 4.03 2.68
CA GLU A 5 24.11 5.10 1.71
C GLU A 5 23.06 5.27 0.60
N SER A 6 22.18 4.28 0.40
CA SER A 6 20.86 4.47 -0.19
C SER A 6 19.85 3.52 0.49
N ILE A 7 18.78 4.06 1.09
CA ILE A 7 17.74 3.25 1.76
C ILE A 7 16.75 2.63 0.75
N PHE A 8 16.99 2.80 -0.55
CA PHE A 8 16.19 2.18 -1.58
C PHE A 8 16.35 0.66 -1.53
N ILE A 9 15.24 -0.02 -1.25
CA ILE A 9 15.15 -1.47 -1.24
C ILE A 9 14.35 -1.91 -2.47
N ASN A 10 14.75 -3.01 -3.08
CA ASN A 10 14.02 -3.56 -4.22
C ASN A 10 13.05 -4.66 -3.77
N GLU A 11 12.29 -5.19 -4.71
CA GLU A 11 11.31 -6.24 -4.49
C GLU A 11 11.92 -7.56 -3.98
N ASP A 12 13.18 -7.86 -4.36
CA ASP A 12 13.89 -9.06 -3.92
C ASP A 12 14.21 -8.97 -2.42
N VAL A 13 14.68 -7.80 -1.96
CA VAL A 13 14.92 -7.54 -0.53
C VAL A 13 13.61 -7.66 0.25
N VAL A 14 12.53 -7.05 -0.23
CA VAL A 14 11.21 -7.14 0.43
C VAL A 14 10.66 -8.56 0.40
N SER A 15 11.03 -9.34 -0.61
CA SER A 15 10.57 -10.71 -0.73
C SER A 15 11.14 -11.65 0.34
N GLU A 16 12.40 -11.44 0.71
CA GLU A 16 13.10 -12.28 1.69
C GLU A 16 13.12 -11.68 3.11
N MET A 17 12.54 -10.48 3.30
CA MET A 17 12.54 -9.79 4.58
C MET A 17 11.86 -10.58 5.71
N THR A 18 12.56 -10.68 6.83
CA THR A 18 12.00 -11.15 8.09
C THR A 18 11.27 -10.02 8.83
N ILE A 19 10.52 -10.38 9.88
CA ILE A 19 9.88 -9.38 10.74
C ILE A 19 10.91 -8.52 11.49
N ASP A 20 12.10 -9.06 11.77
CA ASP A 20 13.16 -8.29 12.42
C ASP A 20 13.78 -7.28 11.46
N ASP A 21 13.90 -7.60 10.17
CA ASP A 21 14.28 -6.62 9.15
C ASP A 21 13.24 -5.49 9.05
N VAL A 22 11.95 -5.85 9.03
CA VAL A 22 10.85 -4.86 9.04
C VAL A 22 10.91 -3.96 10.28
N LYS A 23 11.26 -4.51 11.46
CA LYS A 23 11.47 -3.70 12.68
C LYS A 23 12.62 -2.71 12.54
N ASN A 24 13.74 -3.15 11.96
CA ASN A 24 14.91 -2.31 11.75
C ASN A 24 14.63 -1.15 10.76
N LEU A 25 13.66 -1.33 9.87
CA LEU A 25 13.20 -0.28 8.95
C LEU A 25 12.15 0.67 9.54
N LYS A 26 11.87 0.63 10.86
CA LYS A 26 10.85 1.48 11.49
C LYS A 26 10.96 2.98 11.16
N PRO A 27 12.16 3.60 11.14
CA PRO A 27 12.29 5.01 10.74
C PRO A 27 11.79 5.29 9.32
N TYR A 28 11.69 4.27 8.47
CA TYR A 28 11.40 4.37 7.05
C TYR A 28 10.02 3.83 6.64
N TRP A 29 9.18 3.40 7.58
CA TRP A 29 7.86 2.84 7.25
C TRP A 29 6.94 3.81 6.50
N ASN A 30 7.12 5.12 6.71
CA ASN A 30 6.25 6.18 6.22
C ASN A 30 6.90 7.00 5.09
N VAL A 31 7.89 6.44 4.41
CA VAL A 31 8.54 7.06 3.25
C VAL A 31 8.56 6.09 2.08
N GLN A 32 8.65 6.62 0.87
CA GLN A 32 8.76 5.86 -0.36
C GLN A 32 10.20 5.34 -0.48
N ILE A 33 10.41 4.05 -0.22
CA ILE A 33 11.75 3.42 -0.21
C ILE A 33 11.83 2.14 -1.05
N ALA A 34 10.69 1.60 -1.50
CA ALA A 34 10.64 0.32 -2.19
C ALA A 34 10.28 0.48 -3.67
N ASN A 35 11.01 -0.13 -4.59
CA ASN A 35 10.67 -0.12 -6.02
C ASN A 35 10.87 -1.51 -6.64
N PHE A 36 10.45 -1.67 -7.89
CA PHE A 36 10.92 -2.76 -8.74
C PHE A 36 12.17 -2.25 -9.48
N LYS A 37 13.29 -3.00 -9.43
CA LYS A 37 14.62 -2.75 -10.05
C LYS A 37 14.91 -1.37 -10.68
N ASP A 38 16.03 -0.76 -10.25
CA ASP A 38 16.78 0.41 -10.77
C ASP A 38 16.42 0.98 -12.15
N SER A 39 15.22 1.55 -12.26
CA SER A 39 14.85 2.47 -13.34
C SER A 39 14.29 3.75 -12.72
N ILE A 40 14.76 4.89 -13.20
CA ILE A 40 14.38 6.22 -12.71
C ILE A 40 12.86 6.49 -12.80
N ASN A 41 12.16 5.70 -13.60
CA ASN A 41 10.73 5.83 -13.86
C ASN A 41 9.86 4.83 -13.09
N GLU A 42 10.46 3.90 -12.34
CA GLU A 42 9.68 2.92 -11.58
C GLU A 42 8.96 3.60 -10.39
N PRO A 43 7.73 3.18 -10.08
CA PRO A 43 7.05 3.63 -8.88
C PRO A 43 7.85 3.28 -7.64
N VAL A 44 7.95 4.27 -6.75
CA VAL A 44 8.47 4.08 -5.40
C VAL A 44 7.30 4.01 -4.43
N PHE A 45 7.31 2.98 -3.62
CA PHE A 45 6.28 2.58 -2.67
C PHE A 45 6.78 2.69 -1.25
N THR A 46 5.85 2.85 -0.31
CA THR A 46 6.13 2.53 1.10
C THR A 46 6.35 1.05 1.29
N LEU A 47 6.95 0.67 2.42
CA LEU A 47 7.13 -0.74 2.78
C LEU A 47 5.80 -1.51 2.83
N LEU A 48 4.72 -0.88 3.32
CA LEU A 48 3.40 -1.52 3.34
C LEU A 48 2.88 -1.76 1.91
N GLN A 49 2.95 -0.76 1.04
CA GLN A 49 2.44 -0.86 -0.33
C GLN A 49 3.18 -1.96 -1.11
N MET A 50 4.51 -2.02 -1.01
CA MET A 50 5.28 -3.11 -1.62
C MET A 50 4.94 -4.48 -1.02
N ALA A 51 4.75 -4.56 0.30
CA ALA A 51 4.33 -5.80 0.94
C ALA A 51 2.92 -6.27 0.48
N ILE A 52 2.01 -5.34 0.17
CA ILE A 52 0.71 -5.65 -0.44
C ILE A 52 0.90 -6.18 -1.87
N LEU A 53 1.69 -5.49 -2.69
CA LEU A 53 2.00 -5.88 -4.08
C LEU A 53 2.59 -7.29 -4.16
N LEU A 54 3.51 -7.61 -3.25
CA LEU A 54 4.20 -8.90 -3.18
C LEU A 54 3.44 -9.96 -2.35
N ASN A 55 2.21 -9.66 -1.91
CA ASN A 55 1.39 -10.54 -1.08
C ASN A 55 2.11 -11.08 0.18
N LYS A 56 2.93 -10.24 0.83
CA LYS A 56 3.73 -10.60 2.01
C LYS A 56 2.88 -10.52 3.28
N LYS A 57 1.97 -11.50 3.45
CA LYS A 57 0.96 -11.54 4.52
C LYS A 57 1.49 -11.25 5.92
N LYS A 58 2.64 -11.83 6.29
CA LYS A 58 3.26 -11.61 7.61
C LYS A 58 3.68 -10.15 7.79
N ILE A 59 4.27 -9.53 6.77
CA ILE A 59 4.71 -8.14 6.79
C ILE A 59 3.51 -7.19 6.82
N VAL A 60 2.51 -7.43 5.98
CA VAL A 60 1.27 -6.62 5.95
C VAL A 60 0.57 -6.65 7.29
N GLY A 61 0.33 -7.85 7.85
CA GLY A 61 -0.29 -7.99 9.17
C GLY A 61 0.53 -7.33 10.28
N TYR A 62 1.86 -7.47 10.24
CA TYR A 62 2.75 -6.85 11.20
C TYR A 62 2.67 -5.32 11.15
N LEU A 63 2.70 -4.72 9.97
CA LEU A 63 2.68 -3.26 9.76
C LEU A 63 1.32 -2.66 10.11
N LEU A 64 0.22 -3.25 9.64
CA LEU A 64 -1.14 -2.76 9.93
C LEU A 64 -1.46 -2.77 11.43
N ALA A 65 -0.83 -3.65 12.22
CA ALA A 65 -0.95 -3.65 13.67
C ALA A 65 -0.19 -2.51 14.39
N ARG A 66 0.59 -1.68 13.69
CA ARG A 66 1.44 -0.63 14.31
C ARG A 66 0.79 0.73 14.26
N LYS A 67 0.66 1.35 15.44
CA LYS A 67 0.17 2.72 15.61
C LYS A 67 1.01 3.78 14.87
N SER A 68 2.32 3.58 14.77
CA SER A 68 3.25 4.54 14.16
C SER A 68 3.29 4.49 12.63
N LEU A 69 2.63 3.50 12.02
CA LEU A 69 2.53 3.44 10.56
C LEU A 69 1.51 4.49 10.09
N ASP A 70 1.90 5.34 9.17
CA ASP A 70 1.01 6.23 8.44
C ASP A 70 0.48 5.47 7.21
N ILE A 71 -0.85 5.32 7.14
CA ILE A 71 -1.50 4.54 6.08
C ILE A 71 -1.76 5.37 4.82
N ASN A 72 -1.69 6.70 4.91
CA ASN A 72 -2.10 7.63 3.88
C ASN A 72 -0.93 8.16 3.03
N VAL A 73 0.28 7.66 3.28
CA VAL A 73 1.45 7.96 2.43
C VAL A 73 1.19 7.41 1.02
N LEU A 74 1.24 8.30 0.04
CA LEU A 74 1.04 7.95 -1.36
C LEU A 74 2.32 7.34 -1.95
N SER A 75 2.18 6.50 -2.98
CA SER A 75 3.31 6.11 -3.83
C SER A 75 3.75 7.28 -4.72
N LYS A 76 4.85 7.10 -5.47
CA LYS A 76 5.29 8.07 -6.49
C LYS A 76 4.23 8.35 -7.57
N HIS A 77 3.32 7.42 -7.83
CA HIS A 77 2.19 7.58 -8.76
C HIS A 77 0.89 8.03 -8.07
N ASN A 78 1.00 8.69 -6.91
CA ASN A 78 -0.13 9.13 -6.10
C ASN A 78 -1.08 8.00 -5.66
N GLN A 79 -0.61 6.74 -5.64
CA GLN A 79 -1.47 5.62 -5.25
C GLN A 79 -1.55 5.45 -3.73
N THR A 80 -2.75 5.19 -3.22
CA THR A 80 -2.98 4.79 -1.82
C THR A 80 -2.77 3.30 -1.61
N ALA A 81 -2.63 2.86 -0.35
CA ALA A 81 -2.64 1.42 -0.03
C ALA A 81 -3.95 0.72 -0.44
N LEU A 82 -5.09 1.42 -0.42
CA LEU A 82 -6.39 0.88 -0.85
C LEU A 82 -6.45 0.61 -2.35
N MET A 83 -5.92 1.53 -3.17
CA MET A 83 -5.86 1.35 -4.63
C MET A 83 -5.10 0.07 -4.98
N ILE A 84 -3.91 -0.09 -4.40
CA ILE A 84 -3.06 -1.26 -4.62
C ILE A 84 -3.76 -2.53 -4.13
N ALA A 85 -4.38 -2.49 -2.95
CA ALA A 85 -5.13 -3.62 -2.40
C ALA A 85 -6.29 -4.05 -3.31
N CYS A 86 -7.05 -3.11 -3.86
CA CYS A 86 -8.13 -3.41 -4.81
C CYS A 86 -7.63 -3.94 -6.14
N GLU A 87 -6.60 -3.32 -6.72
CA GLU A 87 -5.99 -3.75 -7.98
C GLU A 87 -5.45 -5.19 -7.88
N LYS A 88 -4.77 -5.52 -6.77
CA LYS A 88 -4.21 -6.85 -6.51
C LYS A 88 -5.21 -7.86 -5.95
N LYS A 89 -6.48 -7.47 -5.78
CA LYS A 89 -7.57 -8.35 -5.31
C LYS A 89 -7.19 -9.09 -4.02
N VAL A 90 -6.58 -8.36 -3.08
CA VAL A 90 -6.10 -8.95 -1.82
C VAL A 90 -7.27 -9.38 -0.93
N PRO A 91 -7.02 -10.20 0.11
CA PRO A 91 -8.04 -10.59 1.08
C PRO A 91 -8.80 -9.39 1.70
N LEU A 92 -10.11 -9.54 1.89
CA LEU A 92 -10.99 -8.47 2.39
C LEU A 92 -10.61 -7.96 3.78
N ASP A 93 -10.04 -8.82 4.63
CA ASP A 93 -9.57 -8.45 5.95
C ASP A 93 -8.43 -7.43 5.90
N TRP A 94 -7.61 -7.42 4.84
CA TRP A 94 -6.59 -6.39 4.64
C TRP A 94 -7.22 -5.05 4.28
N ILE A 95 -8.19 -5.06 3.35
CA ILE A 95 -8.91 -3.85 2.94
C ILE A 95 -9.62 -3.25 4.15
N GLU A 96 -10.33 -4.07 4.93
CA GLU A 96 -11.00 -3.64 6.15
C GLU A 96 -10.01 -3.09 7.19
N ALA A 97 -8.84 -3.72 7.37
CA ALA A 97 -7.82 -3.24 8.28
C ALA A 97 -7.19 -1.90 7.83
N ILE A 98 -6.97 -1.71 6.53
CA ILE A 98 -6.49 -0.44 5.96
C ILE A 98 -7.54 0.66 6.22
N LEU A 99 -8.81 0.40 5.94
CA LEU A 99 -9.92 1.34 6.18
C LEU A 99 -10.02 1.72 7.66
N LYS A 100 -10.08 0.73 8.57
CA LYS A 100 -10.16 0.97 10.02
C LYS A 100 -8.96 1.75 10.59
N LYS A 101 -7.83 1.74 9.88
CA LYS A 101 -6.60 2.45 10.27
C LYS A 101 -6.56 3.89 9.75
N GLY A 102 -7.64 4.38 9.13
CA GLY A 102 -7.73 5.74 8.60
C GLY A 102 -7.44 5.85 7.10
N GLY A 103 -7.37 4.72 6.38
CA GLY A 103 -7.20 4.72 4.93
C GLY A 103 -8.42 5.24 4.18
N ASP A 104 -9.58 5.31 4.84
CA ASP A 104 -10.81 5.92 4.34
C ASP A 104 -10.66 7.44 4.10
N LEU A 105 -9.73 8.11 4.80
CA LEU A 105 -9.44 9.53 4.58
C LEU A 105 -8.92 9.81 3.14
N GLY A 106 -8.27 8.83 2.53
CA GLY A 106 -7.78 8.89 1.15
C GLY A 106 -8.67 8.16 0.14
N ILE A 107 -9.89 7.75 0.50
CA ILE A 107 -10.69 6.81 -0.31
C ILE A 107 -11.06 7.32 -1.71
N ASN A 108 -11.22 8.64 -1.84
CA ASN A 108 -11.54 9.32 -3.09
C ASN A 108 -10.35 10.11 -3.68
N VAL A 109 -9.14 9.92 -3.14
CA VAL A 109 -7.92 10.42 -3.80
C VAL A 109 -7.82 9.75 -5.16
N LYS A 110 -7.29 10.48 -6.14
CA LYS A 110 -7.04 9.97 -7.48
C LYS A 110 -5.54 9.78 -7.69
N ASP A 111 -5.17 8.68 -8.30
CA ASP A 111 -3.80 8.45 -8.76
C ASP A 111 -3.49 9.26 -10.03
N ASP A 112 -2.27 9.10 -10.56
CA ASP A 112 -1.83 9.77 -11.79
C ASP A 112 -2.68 9.41 -13.03
N PHE A 113 -3.45 8.31 -12.98
CA PHE A 113 -4.36 7.88 -14.03
C PHE A 113 -5.79 8.41 -13.82
N ASN A 114 -5.97 9.30 -12.85
CA ASN A 114 -7.27 9.85 -12.44
C ASN A 114 -8.23 8.75 -11.91
N GLU A 115 -7.70 7.67 -11.35
CA GLU A 115 -8.46 6.55 -10.80
C GLU A 115 -8.45 6.57 -9.26
N THR A 116 -9.60 6.30 -8.64
CA THR A 116 -9.77 6.13 -7.19
C THR A 116 -9.54 4.68 -6.76
N ALA A 117 -9.54 4.41 -5.44
CA ALA A 117 -9.53 3.03 -4.95
C ALA A 117 -10.72 2.21 -5.45
N LEU A 118 -11.90 2.84 -5.60
CA LEU A 118 -13.11 2.18 -6.11
C LEU A 118 -12.96 1.79 -7.59
N ASP A 119 -12.37 2.66 -8.41
CA ASP A 119 -12.12 2.41 -9.83
C ASP A 119 -11.18 1.21 -10.05
N LYS A 120 -10.21 0.99 -9.13
CA LYS A 120 -9.30 -0.16 -9.17
C LYS A 120 -9.97 -1.49 -8.75
N CYS A 121 -11.12 -1.46 -8.08
CA CYS A 121 -11.78 -2.68 -7.64
C CYS A 121 -12.53 -3.34 -8.80
N THR A 122 -12.69 -4.67 -8.75
CA THR A 122 -13.66 -5.33 -9.64
C THR A 122 -15.07 -4.83 -9.32
N PHE A 123 -15.78 -4.35 -10.34
CA PHE A 123 -17.15 -3.82 -10.21
C PHE A 123 -18.07 -4.79 -9.45
N ASN A 124 -18.85 -4.27 -8.50
CA ASN A 124 -19.75 -5.03 -7.62
C ASN A 124 -19.11 -6.13 -6.75
N SER A 125 -17.79 -6.23 -6.69
CA SER A 125 -17.12 -7.14 -5.75
C SER A 125 -17.39 -6.77 -4.29
N LYS A 126 -17.08 -7.69 -3.37
CA LYS A 126 -17.18 -7.42 -1.93
C LYS A 126 -16.29 -6.23 -1.51
N ALA A 127 -15.13 -6.06 -2.12
CA ALA A 127 -14.25 -4.92 -1.88
C ALA A 127 -14.88 -3.61 -2.36
N TYR A 128 -15.45 -3.62 -3.57
CA TYR A 128 -16.19 -2.49 -4.14
C TYR A 128 -17.33 -2.04 -3.21
N GLN A 129 -18.19 -2.97 -2.79
CA GLN A 129 -19.30 -2.68 -1.86
C GLN A 129 -18.80 -2.19 -0.50
N MET A 130 -17.68 -2.72 -0.01
CA MET A 130 -17.05 -2.27 1.23
C MET A 130 -16.56 -0.83 1.10
N LEU A 131 -15.91 -0.45 0.00
CA LEU A 131 -15.46 0.92 -0.20
C LEU A 131 -16.64 1.91 -0.29
N LEU A 132 -17.73 1.55 -0.99
CA LEU A 132 -18.96 2.35 -1.01
C LEU A 132 -19.52 2.59 0.40
N LYS A 133 -19.53 1.55 1.25
CA LYS A 133 -19.98 1.67 2.65
C LYS A 133 -19.11 2.64 3.47
N TYR A 134 -17.84 2.78 3.12
CA TYR A 134 -16.90 3.72 3.76
C TYR A 134 -16.87 5.11 3.07
N GLY A 135 -17.80 5.39 2.15
CA GLY A 135 -17.93 6.72 1.53
C GLY A 135 -17.14 6.91 0.24
N ALA A 136 -16.72 5.82 -0.42
CA ALA A 136 -16.24 5.92 -1.79
C ALA A 136 -17.37 6.38 -2.71
N ILE A 137 -17.03 7.24 -3.67
CA ILE A 137 -17.98 7.81 -4.63
C ILE A 137 -17.71 7.18 -6.00
N GLU A 138 -18.76 6.75 -6.68
CA GLU A 138 -18.65 6.29 -8.06
C GLU A 138 -18.25 7.46 -8.96
N SER A 139 -17.26 7.24 -9.81
CA SER A 139 -16.88 8.21 -10.84
C SER A 139 -18.07 8.44 -11.78
N VAL A 140 -18.48 9.70 -11.95
CA VAL A 140 -19.49 10.07 -12.95
C VAL A 140 -18.86 9.84 -14.32
N ARG A 141 -19.38 8.84 -15.05
CA ARG A 141 -18.97 8.51 -16.42
C ARG A 141 -19.75 9.32 -17.44
#